data_AF-A0AAD9BAN2-F1
#
_entry.id   AF-A0AAD9BAN2-F1
#
_cell.length_a   1.000
_cell.length_b   1.000
_cell.length_c   1.000
_cell.angle_alpha   90.00
_cell.angle_beta   90.00
_cell.angle_gamma   90.00
#
_symmetry.space_group_name_H-M   'P 1'
#
loop_
_entity.id
_entity.type
_entity.pdbx_description
1 polymer ?
#
loop_
_entity_poly.entity_id
_entity_poly.type
_entity_poly.pdbx_seq_one_letter_code
_entity_poly.pdbx_strand_id
1 'polypeptide(L)'
;MDEPVTPIHKEKKFIVFMTCLTRLLTWCHCPDCGSVDISTCHNVIGSLLVITLSCASCYKKVTWNSQPYIGSTPAGNILLSASILSPGATAGKVLRVMRTMALATISSRTYFRHQRSVLLPVVQRVWNMFGSYTMLELHANVVIDIQLVQVGYQYLKKFMSRVEIT
;
A
#
# COMPACT_ATOMS: atom_id res chain seq x y z
N MET A 1 -2.09 16.39 -35.78
CA MET A 1 -2.54 15.00 -35.61
C MET A 1 -2.82 14.83 -34.14
N ASP A 2 -4.09 14.85 -33.77
CA ASP A 2 -4.49 14.69 -32.36
C ASP A 2 -4.18 13.26 -31.91
N GLU A 3 -3.50 13.12 -30.77
CA GLU A 3 -3.30 11.79 -30.17
C GLU A 3 -4.66 11.14 -29.86
N PRO A 4 -4.79 9.82 -30.04
CA PRO A 4 -6.03 9.12 -29.76
C PRO A 4 -6.36 9.22 -28.26
N VAL A 5 -7.43 9.95 -27.94
CA VAL A 5 -7.92 10.11 -26.57
C VAL A 5 -8.30 8.74 -26.01
N THR A 6 -7.61 8.30 -24.96
CA THR A 6 -7.94 7.05 -24.27
C THR A 6 -9.31 7.22 -23.57
N PRO A 7 -10.27 6.30 -23.73
CA PRO A 7 -11.53 6.39 -23.02
C PRO A 7 -11.33 6.44 -21.50
N ILE A 8 -12.06 7.31 -20.80
CA ILE A 8 -11.92 7.57 -19.35
C ILE A 8 -11.96 6.28 -18.51
N HIS A 9 -12.78 5.31 -18.92
CA HIS A 9 -12.90 4.01 -18.22
C HIS A 9 -11.68 3.09 -18.43
N LYS A 10 -10.91 3.27 -19.51
CA LYS A 10 -9.69 2.52 -19.82
C LYS A 10 -8.42 3.20 -19.28
N GLU A 11 -8.50 4.49 -19.00
CA GLU A 11 -7.37 5.23 -18.42
C GLU A 11 -6.91 4.59 -17.11
N LYS A 12 -5.60 4.37 -17.00
CA LYS A 12 -4.97 3.72 -15.84
C LYS A 12 -5.05 4.63 -14.62
N LYS A 13 -5.57 4.10 -13.52
CA LYS A 13 -5.75 4.83 -12.26
C LYS A 13 -4.78 4.32 -11.20
N PHE A 14 -4.37 5.22 -10.31
CA PHE A 14 -3.43 4.93 -9.24
C PHE A 14 -3.92 5.48 -7.92
N ILE A 15 -3.63 4.74 -6.85
CA ILE A 15 -3.79 5.26 -5.48
C ILE A 15 -2.49 5.97 -5.11
N VAL A 16 -2.61 7.18 -4.59
CA VAL A 16 -1.49 8.02 -4.19
C VAL A 16 -1.64 8.38 -2.71
N PHE A 17 -0.56 8.25 -1.95
CA PHE A 17 -0.54 8.62 -0.54
C PHE A 17 -0.44 10.15 -0.42
N MET A 18 -1.11 10.74 0.57
CA MET A 18 -1.19 12.20 0.72
C MET A 18 0.18 12.89 0.74
N THR A 19 1.14 12.33 1.48
CA THR A 19 2.52 12.82 1.55
C THR A 19 3.26 12.71 0.22
N CYS A 20 2.96 11.68 -0.58
CA CYS A 20 3.52 11.55 -1.92
C CYS A 20 2.89 12.57 -2.88
N LEU A 21 1.56 12.72 -2.87
CA LEU A 21 0.85 13.66 -3.74
C LEU A 21 1.32 15.10 -3.50
N THR A 22 1.40 15.52 -2.24
CA THR A 22 1.89 16.86 -1.88
C THR A 22 3.32 17.10 -2.36
N ARG A 23 4.21 16.12 -2.22
CA ARG A 23 5.57 16.18 -2.79
C ARG A 23 5.57 16.31 -4.31
N LEU A 24 4.67 15.60 -5.01
CA LEU A 24 4.57 15.71 -6.46
C LEU A 24 4.18 17.12 -6.91
N LEU A 25 3.27 17.77 -6.19
CA LEU A 25 2.82 19.13 -6.50
C LEU A 25 3.93 20.19 -6.35
N THR A 26 5.02 19.88 -5.64
CA THR A 26 6.21 20.74 -5.58
C THR A 26 7.13 20.63 -6.80
N TRP A 27 6.92 19.64 -7.67
CA TRP A 27 7.74 19.40 -8.87
C TRP A 27 7.32 20.24 -10.07
N CYS A 28 7.40 21.56 -9.94
CA CYS A 28 7.26 22.47 -11.09
C CYS A 28 8.58 22.66 -11.85
N HIS A 29 9.71 22.36 -11.21
CA HIS A 29 11.07 22.58 -11.72
C HIS A 29 11.99 21.42 -11.33
N CYS A 30 13.12 21.30 -12.02
CA CYS A 30 14.18 20.39 -11.61
C CYS A 30 14.61 20.72 -10.17
N PRO A 31 14.55 19.78 -9.21
CA PRO A 31 14.92 20.03 -7.82
C PRO A 31 16.37 20.47 -7.64
N ASP A 32 17.24 20.13 -8.60
CA ASP A 32 18.67 20.42 -8.52
C ASP A 32 19.07 21.75 -9.18
N CYS A 33 18.44 22.13 -10.30
CA CYS A 33 18.88 23.29 -11.09
C CYS A 33 17.77 24.29 -11.45
N GLY A 34 16.51 24.03 -11.07
CA GLY A 34 15.38 24.92 -11.34
C GLY A 34 14.88 24.93 -12.80
N SER A 35 15.51 24.18 -13.70
CA SER A 35 15.08 24.12 -15.10
C SER A 35 13.68 23.51 -15.26
N VAL A 36 12.91 24.04 -16.21
CA VAL A 36 11.62 23.49 -16.66
C VAL A 36 11.76 22.45 -17.77
N ASP A 37 12.96 22.33 -18.35
CA ASP A 37 13.23 21.38 -19.43
C ASP A 37 13.43 19.97 -18.86
N ILE A 38 12.29 19.29 -18.74
CA ILE A 38 12.13 18.07 -17.99
C ILE A 38 11.37 17.06 -18.84
N SER A 39 11.91 15.84 -18.91
CA SER A 39 11.20 14.68 -19.46
C SER A 39 10.81 13.71 -18.34
N THR A 40 9.67 13.04 -18.48
CA THR A 40 9.18 12.07 -17.49
C THR A 40 8.98 10.71 -18.11
N CYS A 41 9.44 9.66 -17.43
CA CYS A 41 9.06 8.28 -17.73
C CYS A 41 8.35 7.65 -16.54
N HIS A 42 7.48 6.67 -16.80
CA HIS A 42 6.68 6.02 -15.77
C HIS A 42 6.89 4.50 -15.77
N ASN A 43 6.81 3.90 -14.59
CA ASN A 43 6.85 2.46 -14.37
C ASN A 43 5.83 2.05 -13.29
N VAL A 44 5.33 0.81 -13.36
CA VAL A 44 4.28 0.32 -12.45
C VAL A 44 4.70 -0.98 -11.79
N ILE A 45 4.62 -1.04 -10.45
CA ILE A 45 4.96 -2.23 -9.65
C ILE A 45 3.80 -2.57 -8.72
N GLY A 46 2.90 -3.44 -9.17
CA GLY A 46 1.66 -3.74 -8.43
C GLY A 46 0.76 -2.51 -8.38
N SER A 47 0.55 -1.95 -7.18
CA SER A 47 -0.18 -0.67 -7.00
C SER A 47 0.72 0.57 -7.06
N LEU A 48 2.06 0.42 -7.08
CA LEU A 48 2.98 1.55 -7.11
C LEU A 48 3.09 2.14 -8.51
N LEU A 49 2.93 3.46 -8.61
CA LEU A 49 3.40 4.26 -9.74
C LEU A 49 4.75 4.89 -9.39
N VAL A 50 5.73 4.70 -10.26
CA VAL A 50 7.04 5.33 -10.21
C VAL A 50 7.13 6.30 -11.38
N ILE A 51 7.39 7.57 -11.10
CA ILE A 51 7.66 8.59 -12.10
C ILE A 51 9.12 8.99 -11.96
N THR A 52 9.90 8.83 -13.03
CA THR A 52 11.29 9.30 -13.07
C THR A 52 11.36 10.53 -13.96
N LEU A 53 11.75 11.61 -13.33
CA LEU A 53 12.05 12.89 -13.93
C LEU A 53 13.49 12.88 -14.42
N SER A 54 13.74 13.27 -15.67
CA SER A 54 15.08 13.47 -16.23
C SER A 54 15.20 14.90 -16.73
N CYS A 55 16.08 15.69 -16.12
CA CYS A 55 16.32 17.07 -16.53
C CYS A 55 17.28 17.12 -17.71
N ALA A 56 16.92 17.84 -18.77
CA ALA A 56 17.78 18.00 -19.93
C ALA A 56 18.96 18.96 -19.67
N SER A 57 18.81 19.92 -18.75
CA SER A 57 19.83 20.93 -18.46
C SER A 57 20.97 20.43 -17.58
N CYS A 58 20.69 19.61 -16.56
CA CYS A 58 21.70 19.10 -15.62
C CYS A 58 21.88 17.58 -15.68
N TYR A 59 21.14 16.88 -16.55
CA TYR A 59 21.16 15.42 -16.75
C TYR A 59 20.87 14.58 -15.50
N LYS A 60 20.48 15.20 -14.39
CA LYS A 60 20.09 14.50 -13.17
C LYS A 60 18.72 13.88 -13.31
N LYS A 61 18.54 12.77 -12.60
CA LYS A 61 17.30 12.02 -12.54
C LYS A 61 16.76 12.01 -11.12
N VAL A 62 15.48 12.33 -10.98
CA VAL A 62 14.78 12.33 -9.70
C VAL A 62 13.57 11.42 -9.80
N THR A 63 13.37 10.54 -8.83
CA THR A 63 12.26 9.59 -8.82
C THR A 63 11.22 9.96 -7.78
N TRP A 64 9.95 9.93 -8.19
CA TRP A 64 8.79 10.05 -7.34
C TRP A 64 8.01 8.75 -7.34
N ASN A 65 7.52 8.39 -6.15
CA ASN A 65 6.76 7.18 -5.91
C ASN A 65 5.38 7.57 -5.38
N SER A 66 4.31 6.96 -5.91
CA SER A 66 2.95 7.23 -5.45
C SER A 66 2.67 6.80 -4.01
N GLN A 67 3.56 6.00 -3.44
CA GLN A 67 3.45 5.45 -2.10
C GLN A 67 4.85 5.14 -1.56
N PRO A 68 5.05 5.12 -0.23
CA PRO A 68 6.30 4.70 0.38
C PRO A 68 6.52 3.18 0.24
N TYR A 69 7.67 2.71 0.73
CA TYR A 69 7.99 1.29 0.85
C TYR A 69 7.90 0.87 2.32
N ILE A 70 7.48 -0.38 2.54
CA ILE A 70 7.63 -1.11 3.81
C ILE A 70 8.70 -2.17 3.56
N GLY A 71 9.89 -1.96 4.10
CA GLY A 71 11.08 -2.71 3.70
C GLY A 71 11.34 -2.55 2.20
N SER A 72 11.38 -3.67 1.46
CA SER A 72 11.55 -3.68 0.00
C SER A 72 10.24 -3.77 -0.79
N THR A 73 9.08 -3.72 -0.13
CA THR A 73 7.77 -3.86 -0.79
C THR A 73 7.00 -2.54 -0.78
N PRO A 74 6.39 -2.11 -1.90
CA PRO A 74 5.54 -0.92 -1.90
C PRO A 74 4.41 -1.02 -0.88
N ALA A 75 4.22 0.03 -0.07
CA ALA A 75 3.32 0.00 1.08
C ALA A 75 1.89 -0.39 0.70
N GLY A 76 1.32 0.20 -0.36
CA GLY A 76 -0.04 -0.14 -0.80
C GLY A 76 -0.21 -1.59 -1.25
N ASN A 77 0.85 -2.30 -1.66
CA ASN A 77 0.77 -3.72 -1.96
C ASN A 77 0.51 -4.55 -0.69
N ILE A 78 1.16 -4.20 0.42
CA ILE A 78 0.96 -4.83 1.73
C ILE A 78 -0.38 -4.41 2.31
N LEU A 79 -0.69 -3.10 2.30
CA LEU A 79 -1.95 -2.57 2.83
C LEU A 79 -3.17 -3.14 2.10
N LEU A 80 -3.13 -3.27 0.78
CA LEU A 80 -4.19 -3.91 0.01
C LEU A 80 -4.35 -5.38 0.39
N SER A 81 -3.24 -6.10 0.57
CA SER A 81 -3.29 -7.51 0.99
C SER A 81 -3.89 -7.67 2.39
N ALA A 82 -3.49 -6.81 3.33
CA ALA A 82 -4.05 -6.77 4.68
C ALA A 82 -5.55 -6.42 4.63
N SER A 83 -5.93 -5.40 3.86
CA SER A 83 -7.32 -4.95 3.72
C SER A 83 -8.24 -5.98 3.10
N ILE A 84 -7.71 -6.92 2.30
CA ILE A 84 -8.45 -8.08 1.80
C ILE A 84 -8.57 -9.15 2.90
N LEU A 85 -7.45 -9.46 3.57
CA LEU A 85 -7.39 -10.55 4.56
C LEU A 85 -8.22 -10.26 5.81
N SER A 86 -8.11 -9.05 6.37
CA SER A 86 -8.72 -8.67 7.65
C SER A 86 -10.24 -8.85 7.69
N PRO A 87 -11.02 -8.44 6.68
CA PRO A 87 -12.46 -8.74 6.64
C PRO A 87 -12.80 -10.13 6.08
N GLY A 88 -11.80 -10.96 5.73
CA GLY A 88 -12.04 -12.24 5.07
C GLY A 88 -12.54 -12.13 3.63
N ALA A 89 -12.23 -11.04 2.92
CA ALA A 89 -12.69 -10.83 1.57
C ALA A 89 -12.01 -11.78 0.56
N THR A 90 -12.73 -12.19 -0.48
CA THR A 90 -12.14 -12.99 -1.56
C THR A 90 -11.19 -12.14 -2.41
N ALA A 91 -9.89 -12.38 -2.32
CA ALA A 91 -8.87 -11.65 -3.08
C ALA A 91 -9.16 -11.59 -4.59
N GLY A 92 -9.59 -12.70 -5.19
CA GLY A 92 -9.94 -12.75 -6.62
C GLY A 92 -11.05 -11.76 -7.01
N LYS A 93 -12.07 -11.59 -6.16
CA LYS A 93 -13.17 -10.65 -6.40
C LYS A 93 -12.70 -9.20 -6.27
N VAL A 94 -12.00 -8.87 -5.18
CA VAL A 94 -11.48 -7.52 -4.94
C VAL A 94 -10.52 -7.08 -6.06
N LEU A 95 -9.55 -7.94 -6.41
CA LEU A 95 -8.59 -7.63 -7.47
C LEU A 95 -9.26 -7.53 -8.85
N ARG A 96 -10.36 -8.25 -9.10
CA ARG A 96 -11.15 -8.11 -10.33
C ARG A 96 -11.83 -6.75 -10.40
N VAL A 97 -12.48 -6.31 -9.33
CA VAL A 97 -13.10 -4.97 -9.25
C VAL A 97 -12.08 -3.86 -9.52
N MET A 98 -10.90 -3.94 -8.89
CA MET A 98 -9.82 -2.97 -9.12
C MET A 98 -9.40 -2.94 -10.61
N ARG A 99 -9.24 -4.11 -11.24
CA ARG A 99 -8.87 -4.19 -12.66
C ARG A 99 -9.95 -3.67 -13.60
N THR A 100 -11.23 -3.92 -13.31
CA THR A 100 -12.34 -3.40 -14.12
C THR A 100 -12.45 -1.87 -14.05
N MET A 101 -12.00 -1.26 -12.95
CA MET A 101 -11.86 0.20 -12.82
C MET A 101 -10.55 0.74 -13.42
N ALA A 102 -9.74 -0.13 -14.05
CA ALA A 102 -8.40 0.18 -14.53
C ALA A 102 -7.42 0.66 -13.44
N LEU A 103 -7.63 0.31 -12.17
CA LEU A 103 -6.69 0.60 -11.09
C LEU A 103 -5.43 -0.27 -11.17
N ALA A 104 -4.27 0.31 -10.86
CA ALA A 104 -3.04 -0.43 -10.60
C ALA A 104 -3.20 -1.25 -9.32
N THR A 105 -2.92 -2.55 -9.40
CA THR A 105 -3.14 -3.50 -8.32
C THR A 105 -2.19 -4.68 -8.42
N ILE A 106 -2.05 -5.40 -7.31
CA ILE A 106 -1.24 -6.62 -7.24
C ILE A 106 -1.91 -7.80 -7.97
N SER A 107 -1.10 -8.81 -8.29
CA SER A 107 -1.61 -10.10 -8.77
C SER A 107 -2.09 -10.99 -7.62
N SER A 108 -2.96 -11.97 -7.92
CA SER A 108 -3.37 -12.97 -6.92
C SER A 108 -2.18 -13.72 -6.34
N ARG A 109 -1.18 -14.05 -7.17
CA ARG A 109 0.09 -14.65 -6.73
C ARG A 109 0.80 -13.78 -5.69
N THR A 110 0.86 -12.47 -5.93
CA THR A 110 1.47 -11.51 -5.01
C THR A 110 0.70 -11.43 -3.70
N TYR A 111 -0.63 -11.40 -3.77
CA TYR A 111 -1.48 -11.46 -2.57
C TYR A 111 -1.20 -12.71 -1.72
N PHE A 112 -1.23 -13.91 -2.31
CA PHE A 112 -1.00 -15.15 -1.56
C PHE A 112 0.42 -15.23 -0.98
N ARG A 113 1.41 -14.65 -1.68
CA ARG A 113 2.77 -14.49 -1.14
C ARG A 113 2.74 -13.62 0.11
N HIS A 114 2.16 -12.41 0.05
CA HIS A 114 2.07 -11.53 1.22
C HIS A 114 1.27 -12.17 2.36
N GLN A 115 0.17 -12.86 2.06
CA GLN A 115 -0.61 -13.58 3.04
C GLN A 115 0.26 -14.57 3.80
N ARG A 116 1.01 -15.44 3.10
CA ARG A 116 1.86 -16.47 3.71
C ARG A 116 3.08 -15.90 4.44
N SER A 117 3.78 -14.94 3.84
CA SER A 117 5.10 -14.51 4.33
C SER A 117 5.05 -13.30 5.27
N VAL A 118 3.98 -12.50 5.24
CA VAL A 118 3.87 -11.27 6.03
C VAL A 118 2.66 -11.33 6.95
N LEU A 119 1.47 -11.53 6.40
CA LEU A 119 0.23 -11.31 7.14
C LEU A 119 -0.08 -12.43 8.14
N LEU A 120 0.01 -13.71 7.75
CA LEU A 120 -0.25 -14.82 8.67
C LEU A 120 0.75 -14.85 9.85
N PRO A 121 2.07 -14.63 9.65
CA PRO A 121 2.99 -14.49 10.78
C PRO A 121 2.63 -13.33 11.71
N VAL A 122 2.20 -12.19 11.17
CA VAL A 122 1.73 -11.05 11.98
C VAL A 122 0.50 -11.44 12.79
N VAL A 123 -0.50 -12.05 12.15
CA VAL A 123 -1.72 -12.50 12.82
C VAL A 123 -1.40 -13.49 13.94
N GLN A 124 -0.52 -14.46 13.70
CA GLN A 124 -0.09 -15.42 14.71
C GLN A 124 0.62 -14.75 15.89
N ARG A 125 1.52 -13.78 15.63
CA ARG A 125 2.20 -13.03 16.70
C ARG A 125 1.21 -12.25 17.55
N VAL A 126 0.27 -11.56 16.90
CA VAL A 126 -0.78 -10.79 17.58
C VAL A 126 -1.66 -11.72 18.42
N TRP A 127 -2.08 -12.86 17.85
CA TRP A 127 -2.84 -13.88 18.58
C TRP A 127 -2.10 -14.40 19.81
N ASN A 128 -0.82 -14.76 19.67
CA ASN A 128 -0.01 -15.25 20.78
C ASN A 128 0.17 -14.18 21.86
N MET A 129 0.43 -12.93 21.46
CA MET A 129 0.58 -11.80 22.38
C MET A 129 -0.68 -11.61 23.22
N PHE A 130 -1.86 -11.61 22.60
CA PHE A 130 -3.13 -11.49 23.33
C PHE A 130 -3.48 -12.74 24.13
N GLY A 131 -3.23 -13.94 23.61
CA GLY A 131 -3.39 -15.18 24.38
C GLY A 131 -2.54 -15.17 25.65
N SER A 132 -1.32 -14.64 25.59
CA SER A 132 -0.48 -14.43 26.78
C SER A 132 -1.05 -13.37 27.73
N TYR A 133 -1.56 -12.24 27.23
CA TYR A 133 -2.21 -11.24 28.09
C TYR A 133 -3.48 -11.77 28.77
N THR A 134 -4.34 -12.48 28.03
CA THR A 134 -5.54 -13.10 28.59
C THR A 134 -5.18 -14.18 29.61
N MET A 135 -4.13 -14.98 29.40
CA MET A 135 -3.63 -15.92 30.41
C MET A 135 -3.12 -15.19 31.68
N LEU A 136 -2.43 -14.06 31.54
CA LEU A 136 -1.99 -13.24 32.67
C LEU A 136 -3.18 -12.62 33.44
N GLU A 137 -4.23 -12.20 32.74
CA GLU A 137 -5.48 -11.68 33.33
C GLU A 137 -6.33 -12.76 34.01
N LEU A 138 -6.31 -14.00 33.48
CA LEU A 138 -6.95 -15.16 34.12
C LEU A 138 -6.31 -15.50 35.47
N HIS A 139 -4.98 -15.32 35.60
CA HIS A 139 -4.30 -15.38 36.91
C HIS A 139 -4.70 -14.23 37.85
N ALA A 140 -5.29 -13.15 37.33
CA ALA A 140 -5.80 -12.00 38.08
C ALA A 140 -7.34 -12.02 38.26
N ASN A 141 -8.03 -13.14 37.95
CA ASN A 141 -9.48 -13.32 38.09
C ASN A 141 -10.35 -12.24 37.41
N VAL A 142 -10.03 -11.85 36.16
CA VAL A 142 -10.97 -11.06 35.34
C VAL A 142 -11.41 -11.89 34.13
N VAL A 143 -12.70 -12.23 34.10
CA VAL A 143 -13.34 -12.94 32.98
C VAL A 143 -13.60 -11.91 31.87
N ILE A 144 -12.94 -12.06 30.72
CA ILE A 144 -13.21 -11.23 29.53
C ILE A 144 -13.81 -12.11 28.44
N ASP A 145 -15.05 -11.75 28.08
CA ASP A 145 -15.94 -12.48 27.17
C ASP A 145 -15.45 -12.44 25.70
N ILE A 146 -15.69 -13.52 24.98
CA ILE A 146 -15.02 -13.88 23.72
C ILE A 146 -15.80 -13.34 22.51
N GLN A 147 -15.43 -12.15 22.02
CA GLN A 147 -15.95 -11.58 20.76
C GLN A 147 -14.79 -11.36 19.75
N LEU A 148 -14.08 -12.43 19.40
CA LEU A 148 -12.74 -12.39 18.78
C LEU A 148 -12.67 -12.03 17.28
N VAL A 149 -13.78 -11.89 16.56
CA VAL A 149 -13.72 -11.58 15.11
C VAL A 149 -13.83 -10.08 14.81
N GLN A 150 -14.58 -9.33 15.63
CA GLN A 150 -14.72 -7.86 15.47
C GLN A 150 -13.60 -7.09 16.19
N VAL A 151 -13.13 -7.63 17.31
CA VAL A 151 -11.97 -7.17 18.07
C VAL A 151 -10.74 -7.12 17.13
N GLY A 152 -10.45 -8.21 16.40
CA GLY A 152 -9.32 -8.28 15.47
C GLY A 152 -9.21 -7.12 14.47
N TYR A 153 -10.33 -6.54 14.02
CA TYR A 153 -10.35 -5.37 13.13
C TYR A 153 -9.84 -4.08 13.79
N GLN A 154 -10.24 -3.80 15.04
CA GLN A 154 -9.74 -2.64 15.78
C GLN A 154 -8.25 -2.79 16.13
N TYR A 155 -7.81 -4.00 16.47
CA TYR A 155 -6.41 -4.25 16.84
C TYR A 155 -5.47 -4.32 15.64
N LEU A 156 -5.95 -4.77 14.47
CA LEU A 156 -5.17 -4.71 13.23
C LEU A 156 -5.05 -3.27 12.71
N LYS A 157 -6.07 -2.43 12.92
CA LYS A 157 -5.93 -0.95 12.79
C LYS A 157 -4.87 -0.39 13.73
N LYS A 158 -4.86 -0.79 15.00
CA LYS A 158 -3.87 -0.38 16.01
C LYS A 158 -2.45 -0.91 15.74
N PHE A 159 -2.32 -2.03 15.04
CA PHE A 159 -1.04 -2.56 14.55
C PHE A 159 -0.57 -1.81 13.30
N MET A 160 -1.47 -1.54 12.34
CA MET A 160 -1.15 -0.71 11.16
C MET A 160 -0.68 0.69 11.56
N SER A 161 -1.25 1.28 12.61
CA SER A 161 -0.78 2.56 13.18
C SER A 161 0.56 2.46 13.93
N ARG A 162 1.04 1.26 14.25
CA ARG A 162 2.35 1.01 14.91
C ARG A 162 3.44 0.61 13.93
N VAL A 163 3.07 0.11 12.75
CA VAL A 163 4.00 -0.13 11.62
C VAL A 163 4.49 1.20 11.01
N GLU A 164 3.88 2.34 11.35
CA GLU A 164 4.34 3.68 10.96
C GLU A 164 5.58 4.18 11.76
N ILE A 165 6.17 3.37 12.66
CA ILE A 165 7.35 3.75 13.45
C ILE A 165 8.41 2.63 13.43
N THR A 166 8.99 2.36 12.26
CA THR A 166 10.33 1.77 12.03
C THR A 166 10.62 1.82 10.54
#